data_AF-E7PQ43-F1
#
_entry.id   AF-E7PQ43-F1
#
_cell.length_a   1.000
_cell.length_b   1.000
_cell.length_c   1.000
_cell.angle_alpha   90.00
_cell.angle_beta   90.00
_cell.angle_gamma   90.00
#
_symmetry.space_group_name_H-M   'P 1'
#
loop_
_entity.id
_entity.type
_entity.pdbx_description
1 polymer ?
#
loop_
_entity_poly.entity_id
_entity_poly.type
_entity_poly.pdbx_seq_one_letter_code
_entity_poly.pdbx_strand_id
1 'polypeptide(L)'
;MGRQRLEHRPADQVLQLGTSLALDFSQTRELAETLFPRLDAIVREAGGRLYPAKDAHMTGSDFRQAYPAWEQLEALRDPSLMSRFWKRVMP
;
A
#
# COMPACT_ATOMS: atom_id res chain seq x y z
N MET A 1 42.37 -9.32 -9.23
CA MET A 1 41.43 -10.40 -8.84
C MET A 1 40.73 -9.96 -7.56
N GLY A 2 39.51 -9.41 -7.68
CA GLY A 2 38.73 -8.90 -6.55
C GLY A 2 37.26 -8.97 -6.91
N ARG A 3 36.64 -10.11 -6.64
CA ARG A 3 35.20 -10.29 -6.82
C ARG A 3 34.51 -9.42 -5.78
N GLN A 4 33.92 -8.31 -6.21
CA GLN A 4 32.99 -7.56 -5.38
C GLN A 4 31.84 -8.50 -5.01
N ARG A 5 31.67 -8.67 -3.70
CA ARG A 5 30.59 -9.45 -3.09
C ARG A 5 29.29 -8.76 -3.47
N LEU A 6 28.53 -9.34 -4.38
CA LEU A 6 27.15 -8.98 -4.63
C LEU A 6 26.41 -9.16 -3.29
N GLU A 7 26.06 -8.05 -2.65
CA GLU A 7 25.22 -8.07 -1.46
C GLU A 7 23.91 -8.78 -1.82
N HIS A 8 23.62 -9.87 -1.10
CA HIS A 8 22.35 -10.57 -1.19
C HIS A 8 21.25 -9.58 -0.78
N ARG A 9 20.50 -9.04 -1.74
CA ARG A 9 19.20 -8.42 -1.44
C ARG A 9 18.35 -9.49 -0.74
N PRO A 10 17.77 -9.21 0.42
CA PRO A 10 16.92 -10.18 1.11
C PRO A 10 15.73 -10.52 0.20
N ALA A 11 15.33 -11.79 0.20
CA ALA A 11 14.37 -12.38 -0.75
C ALA A 11 12.95 -11.81 -0.63
N ASP A 12 12.70 -10.99 0.38
CA ASP A 12 11.47 -10.24 0.65
C ASP A 12 11.35 -8.93 -0.17
N GLN A 13 12.44 -8.46 -0.78
CA GLN A 13 12.46 -7.24 -1.61
C GLN A 13 12.43 -7.52 -3.12
N VAL A 14 11.74 -8.58 -3.54
CA VAL A 14 11.44 -8.78 -4.95
C VAL A 14 10.45 -7.69 -5.37
N LEU A 15 10.90 -6.77 -6.24
CA LEU A 15 10.01 -5.88 -6.96
C LEU A 15 8.98 -6.76 -7.69
N GLN A 16 7.75 -6.79 -7.20
CA GLN A 16 6.68 -7.52 -7.85
C GLN A 16 6.42 -6.87 -9.21
N LEU A 17 6.71 -7.60 -10.29
CA LEU A 17 6.44 -7.16 -11.65
C LEU A 17 4.94 -6.88 -11.79
N GLY A 18 4.61 -5.71 -12.32
CA GLY A 18 3.23 -5.29 -12.49
C GLY A 18 3.14 -3.92 -13.13
N THR A 19 1.92 -3.55 -13.52
CA THR A 19 1.63 -2.24 -14.08
C THR A 19 1.12 -1.32 -12.97
N SER A 20 1.64 -0.10 -12.94
CA SER A 20 1.14 0.96 -12.05
C SER A 20 0.36 1.97 -12.88
N LEU A 21 -0.78 2.41 -12.35
CA LEU A 21 -1.65 3.39 -12.99
C LEU A 21 -1.96 4.51 -11.98
N ALA A 22 -1.93 5.75 -12.46
CA ALA A 22 -2.46 6.91 -11.76
C ALA A 22 -3.59 7.49 -12.61
N LEU A 23 -4.74 7.69 -12.00
CA LEU A 23 -5.93 8.27 -12.63
C LEU A 23 -6.37 9.48 -11.82
N ASP A 24 -6.60 10.59 -12.50
CA ASP A 24 -7.08 11.83 -11.90
C ASP A 24 -8.54 12.04 -12.29
N PHE A 25 -9.40 12.16 -11.29
CA PHE A 25 -10.83 12.38 -11.45
C PHE A 25 -11.22 13.73 -10.86
N SER A 26 -12.21 14.42 -11.45
CA SER A 26 -12.86 15.56 -10.80
C SER A 26 -13.61 15.09 -9.57
N GLN A 27 -13.48 15.79 -8.44
CA GLN A 27 -14.06 15.36 -7.16
C GLN A 27 -15.60 15.45 -7.18
N THR A 28 -16.28 14.30 -7.13
CA THR A 28 -17.73 14.20 -7.04
C THR A 28 -18.16 13.16 -5.99
N ARG A 29 -19.43 13.14 -5.58
CA ARG A 29 -19.92 12.17 -4.59
C ARG A 29 -19.92 10.74 -5.13
N GLU A 30 -20.18 10.59 -6.42
CA GLU A 30 -20.23 9.33 -7.14
C GLU A 30 -18.87 8.61 -7.13
N LEU A 31 -17.75 9.35 -6.99
CA LEU A 31 -16.44 8.74 -6.82
C LEU A 31 -16.39 7.86 -5.58
N ALA A 32 -16.75 8.42 -4.42
CA ALA A 32 -16.67 7.71 -3.14
C ALA A 32 -17.73 6.59 -3.04
N GLU A 33 -18.92 6.82 -3.57
CA GLU A 33 -20.05 5.89 -3.41
C GLU A 33 -20.06 4.76 -4.44
N THR A 34 -19.47 4.95 -5.62
CA THR A 34 -19.56 3.99 -6.74
C THR A 34 -18.20 3.64 -7.36
N LEU A 35 -17.43 4.64 -7.80
CA LEU A 35 -16.24 4.36 -8.60
C LEU A 35 -15.11 3.75 -7.77
N PHE A 36 -14.80 4.34 -6.64
CA PHE A 36 -13.72 3.92 -5.74
C PHE A 36 -13.92 2.49 -5.22
N PRO A 37 -15.09 2.09 -4.66
CA PRO A 37 -15.33 0.70 -4.27
C PRO A 37 -15.12 -0.31 -5.41
N ARG A 38 -15.48 0.07 -6.65
CA ARG A 38 -15.31 -0.78 -7.83
C ARG A 38 -13.85 -0.88 -8.27
N LEU A 39 -13.10 0.22 -8.25
CA LEU A 39 -11.66 0.20 -8.54
C LEU A 39 -10.91 -0.62 -7.49
N ASP A 40 -11.26 -0.47 -6.22
CA ASP A 40 -10.68 -1.28 -5.15
C ASP A 40 -10.92 -2.78 -5.36
N ALA A 41 -12.15 -3.17 -5.73
CA ALA A 41 -12.47 -4.56 -6.04
C ALA A 41 -11.59 -5.11 -7.17
N ILE A 42 -11.44 -4.36 -8.27
CA ILE A 42 -10.56 -4.73 -9.40
C ILE A 42 -9.11 -4.89 -8.93
N VAL A 43 -8.60 -3.96 -8.12
CA VAL A 43 -7.23 -4.02 -7.59
C VAL A 43 -7.05 -5.26 -6.71
N ARG A 44 -8.00 -5.56 -5.82
CA ARG A 44 -7.97 -6.76 -4.96
C ARG A 44 -8.01 -8.04 -5.79
N GLU A 45 -8.93 -8.15 -6.74
CA GLU A 45 -9.08 -9.31 -7.63
C GLU A 45 -7.81 -9.57 -8.47
N ALA A 46 -7.11 -8.51 -8.87
CA ALA A 46 -5.85 -8.60 -9.59
C ALA A 46 -4.63 -8.90 -8.68
N GLY A 47 -4.81 -9.01 -7.35
CA GLY A 47 -3.70 -9.13 -6.40
C GLY A 47 -2.80 -7.88 -6.35
N GLY A 48 -3.35 -6.73 -6.77
CA GLY A 48 -2.69 -5.44 -6.75
C GLY A 48 -2.77 -4.76 -5.39
N ARG A 49 -2.35 -3.49 -5.35
CA ARG A 49 -2.38 -2.67 -4.13
C ARG A 49 -2.58 -1.20 -4.44
N LEU A 50 -3.25 -0.50 -3.51
CA LEU A 50 -3.28 0.95 -3.49
C LEU A 50 -1.97 1.51 -2.92
N TYR A 51 -1.58 2.71 -3.35
CA TYR A 51 -0.38 3.39 -2.87
C TYR A 51 -0.72 4.38 -1.74
N PRO A 52 -0.24 4.18 -0.49
CA PRO A 52 -0.60 5.02 0.66
C PRO A 52 -0.36 6.52 0.48
N ALA A 53 0.70 6.92 -0.24
CA ALA A 53 0.97 8.34 -0.46
C ALA A 53 -0.01 9.02 -1.44
N LYS A 54 -0.85 8.23 -2.12
CA LYS A 54 -1.91 8.69 -3.04
C LYS A 54 -3.28 8.24 -2.56
N ASP A 55 -3.39 7.94 -1.27
CA ASP A 55 -4.62 7.47 -0.69
C ASP A 55 -5.74 8.52 -0.73
N ALA A 56 -6.95 8.07 -1.05
CA ALA A 56 -8.19 8.81 -0.87
C ALA A 56 -9.13 8.15 0.17
N HIS A 57 -9.16 6.82 0.28
CA HIS A 57 -10.19 6.08 1.02
C HIS A 57 -9.79 4.66 1.48
N MET A 58 -8.50 4.30 1.43
CA MET A 58 -7.95 2.99 1.77
C MET A 58 -8.41 2.54 3.16
N THR A 59 -8.95 1.32 3.20
CA THR A 59 -9.35 0.67 4.45
C THR A 59 -8.15 0.05 5.16
N GLY A 60 -8.26 -0.20 6.46
CA GLY A 60 -7.22 -0.91 7.20
C GLY A 60 -6.99 -2.34 6.73
N SER A 61 -8.04 -3.04 6.28
CA SER A 61 -7.89 -4.38 5.68
C SER A 61 -7.10 -4.33 4.38
N ASP A 62 -7.37 -3.35 3.50
CA ASP A 62 -6.64 -3.22 2.23
C ASP A 62 -5.16 -2.95 2.46
N PHE A 63 -4.85 -2.04 3.39
CA PHE A 63 -3.47 -1.74 3.75
C PHE A 63 -2.74 -2.99 4.28
N ARG A 64 -3.31 -3.68 5.25
CA ARG A 64 -2.66 -4.83 5.89
C ARG A 64 -2.53 -6.04 4.97
N GLN A 65 -3.49 -6.24 4.07
CA GLN A 65 -3.39 -7.28 3.04
C GLN A 65 -2.29 -6.96 2.02
N ALA A 66 -2.19 -5.70 1.58
CA ALA A 66 -1.23 -5.27 0.58
C ALA A 66 0.21 -5.14 1.09
N TYR A 67 0.38 -4.84 2.39
CA TYR A 67 1.67 -4.59 3.03
C TYR A 67 1.84 -5.49 4.25
N PRO A 68 2.04 -6.82 4.08
CA PRO A 68 2.01 -7.79 5.18
C PRO A 68 3.11 -7.57 6.23
N ALA A 69 4.20 -6.87 5.90
CA ALA A 69 5.25 -6.49 6.84
C ALA A 69 4.85 -5.32 7.77
N TRP A 70 3.59 -4.84 7.74
CA TRP A 70 3.13 -3.72 8.56
C TRP A 70 3.34 -3.94 10.08
N GLU A 71 3.26 -5.19 10.55
CA GLU A 71 3.50 -5.52 11.97
C GLU A 71 4.95 -5.23 12.39
N GLN A 72 5.91 -5.46 11.48
CA GLN A 72 7.32 -5.13 11.72
C GLN A 72 7.51 -3.62 11.77
N LEU A 73 6.84 -2.88 10.88
CA LEU A 73 6.85 -1.42 10.92
C LEU A 73 6.22 -0.88 12.21
N GLU A 74 5.09 -1.44 12.65
CA GLU A 74 4.44 -1.03 13.89
C GLU A 74 5.33 -1.30 15.12
N ALA A 75 6.02 -2.45 15.16
CA ALA A 75 6.96 -2.78 16.24
C ALA A 75 8.15 -1.81 16.32
N LEU A 76 8.52 -1.16 15.20
CA LEU A 76 9.62 -0.20 15.12
C LEU A 76 9.17 1.27 15.20
N ARG A 77 7.87 1.54 15.07
CA ARG A 77 7.33 2.89 15.01
C ARG A 77 7.41 3.54 16.40
N ASP A 78 7.88 4.78 16.45
CA ASP A 78 7.74 5.61 17.64
C ASP A 78 6.25 5.85 17.94
N PRO A 79 5.73 5.52 19.14
CA PRO A 79 4.33 5.71 19.50
C PRO A 79 3.80 7.13 19.27
N SER A 80 4.66 8.14 19.38
CA SER A 80 4.31 9.55 19.15
C SER A 80 4.06 9.88 17.67
N LEU A 81 4.64 9.11 16.74
CA LEU A 81 4.41 9.26 15.30
C LEU A 81 3.10 8.60 14.91
N MET A 82 2.01 9.36 15.03
CA MET A 82 0.65 8.86 14.84
C MET A 82 -0.16 9.77 13.91
N SER A 83 -0.13 9.48 12.61
CA SER A 83 -0.92 10.21 11.62
C SER A 83 -2.39 9.76 11.59
N ARG A 84 -3.28 10.58 11.01
CA ARG A 84 -4.68 10.18 10.77
C ARG A 84 -4.78 8.94 9.89
N PHE A 85 -3.86 8.81 8.93
CA PHE A 85 -3.76 7.62 8.09
C PHE A 85 -3.46 6.39 8.96
N TRP A 86 -2.42 6.46 9.81
CA TRP A 86 -2.02 5.34 10.65
C TRP A 86 -3.13 4.90 11.60
N LYS A 87 -3.83 5.85 12.25
CA LYS A 87 -5.01 5.58 13.07
C LYS A 87 -6.14 4.86 12.34
N ARG A 88 -6.32 5.11 11.03
CA ARG A 88 -7.37 4.47 10.24
C ARG A 88 -6.99 3.06 9.81
N VAL A 89 -5.71 2.82 9.53
CA VAL A 89 -5.26 1.54 8.97
C VAL A 89 -4.81 0.52 10.01
N MET A 90 -4.56 0.96 11.24
CA MET A 90 -4.25 0.07 12.36
C MET A 90 -5.53 -0.38 13.10
N PRO A 91 -5.50 -1.54 13.80
CA PRO A 91 -6.59 -2.01 14.66
C PRO A 91 -6.92 -1.06 15.82
#